data_AF-A0A5E4S4V2-F1
#
_entry.id   AF-A0A5E4S4V2-F1
#
_cell.length_a   1.000
_cell.length_b   1.000
_cell.length_c   1.000
_cell.angle_alpha   90.00
_cell.angle_beta   90.00
_cell.angle_gamma   90.00
#
_symmetry.space_group_name_H-M   'P 1'
#
loop_
_entity.id
_entity.type
_entity.pdbx_description
1 polymer ?
#
loop_
_entity_poly.entity_id
_entity_poly.type
_entity_poly.pdbx_seq_one_letter_code
_entity_poly.pdbx_strand_id
1 'polypeptide(L)'
;MQLGLFDLPWWGHALVTLGLTHVTIASVTIFLHRHQAHRALALHPIASHGFRFWLWLTTGMITHEWVAIHRKHHATCETLEDPHSPQVYGIRQVLFEGTELYRKELRNTSTLQKYGHGTPDDWIERKLYGKQATLGIGALQAFSRRLRRYD
;
A
#
# COMPACT_ATOMS: atom_id res chain seq x y z
N MET A 1 16.01 16.61 -9.71
CA MET A 1 15.92 15.93 -8.39
C MET A 1 16.49 14.53 -8.56
N GLN A 2 17.79 14.36 -8.35
CA GLN A 2 18.51 13.11 -8.67
C GLN A 2 18.39 12.14 -7.48
N LEU A 3 17.56 11.11 -7.64
CA LEU A 3 17.45 9.95 -6.76
C LEU A 3 18.53 8.95 -7.16
N GLY A 4 19.81 9.33 -7.08
CA GLY A 4 20.93 8.49 -7.50
C GLY A 4 21.56 7.74 -6.32
N LEU A 5 21.23 6.46 -6.16
CA LEU A 5 22.07 5.48 -5.43
C LEU A 5 23.31 5.07 -6.26
N PHE A 6 23.23 5.29 -7.57
CA PHE A 6 24.21 5.00 -8.60
C PHE A 6 24.06 6.10 -9.65
N ASP A 7 25.17 6.50 -10.27
CA ASP A 7 25.14 7.46 -11.38
C ASP A 7 24.66 6.73 -12.64
N LEU A 8 23.34 6.58 -12.74
CA LEU A 8 22.69 5.84 -13.82
C LEU A 8 22.39 6.77 -14.99
N PRO A 9 22.55 6.29 -16.23
CA PRO A 9 21.96 6.98 -17.37
C PRO A 9 20.43 7.07 -17.20
N TRP A 10 19.78 8.00 -17.90
CA TRP A 10 18.34 8.26 -17.76
C TRP A 10 17.47 6.99 -17.90
N TRP A 11 17.86 6.05 -18.77
CA TRP A 11 17.14 4.79 -18.96
C TRP A 11 17.30 3.84 -17.76
N GLY A 12 18.41 3.92 -17.03
CA GLY A 12 18.61 3.16 -15.79
C GLY A 12 17.64 3.61 -14.70
N HIS A 13 17.41 4.92 -14.55
CA HIS A 13 16.37 5.44 -13.67
C HIS A 13 14.96 5.01 -14.09
N ALA A 14 14.68 4.95 -15.41
CA ALA A 14 13.42 4.44 -15.92
C ALA A 14 13.22 2.96 -15.54
N LEU A 15 14.23 2.11 -15.73
CA LEU A 15 14.16 0.69 -15.36
C LEU A 15 13.98 0.48 -13.85
N VAL A 16 14.70 1.23 -13.02
CA VAL A 16 14.51 1.19 -11.55
C VAL A 16 13.08 1.58 -11.19
N THR A 17 12.56 2.66 -11.77
CA THR A 17 11.19 3.11 -11.51
C THR A 17 10.16 2.05 -11.92
N LEU A 18 10.32 1.45 -13.11
CA LEU A 18 9.45 0.38 -13.58
C LEU A 18 9.55 -0.87 -12.71
N GLY A 19 10.74 -1.26 -12.28
CA GLY A 19 10.96 -2.39 -11.37
C GLY A 19 10.28 -2.19 -10.02
N LEU A 20 10.52 -1.05 -9.37
CA LEU A 20 9.87 -0.70 -8.09
C LEU A 20 8.34 -0.64 -8.22
N THR A 21 7.85 -0.07 -9.32
CA THR A 21 6.42 0.00 -9.63
C THR A 21 5.85 -1.41 -9.79
N HIS A 22 6.53 -2.28 -10.54
CA HIS A 22 6.09 -3.65 -10.79
C HIS A 22 6.01 -4.47 -9.50
N VAL A 23 7.04 -4.41 -8.63
CA VAL A 23 7.03 -5.11 -7.34
C VAL A 23 5.89 -4.60 -6.46
N THR A 24 5.60 -3.30 -6.48
CA THR A 24 4.48 -2.71 -5.74
C THR A 24 3.13 -3.19 -6.27
N ILE A 25 2.91 -3.18 -7.59
CA ILE A 25 1.70 -3.71 -8.23
C ILE A 25 1.52 -5.19 -7.89
N ALA A 26 2.59 -5.99 -7.96
CA ALA A 26 2.55 -7.40 -7.60
C ALA A 26 2.19 -7.60 -6.12
N SER A 27 2.75 -6.78 -5.23
CA SER A 27 2.45 -6.80 -3.79
C SER A 27 0.98 -6.50 -3.50
N VAL A 28 0.41 -5.45 -4.12
CA VAL A 28 -1.02 -5.14 -3.97
C VAL A 28 -1.87 -6.26 -4.57
N THR A 29 -1.55 -6.74 -5.76
CA THR A 29 -2.37 -7.72 -6.49
C THR A 29 -2.38 -9.11 -5.83
N ILE A 30 -1.19 -9.63 -5.47
CA ILE A 30 -1.05 -10.99 -4.94
C ILE A 30 -1.37 -10.99 -3.44
N PHE A 31 -0.74 -10.10 -2.68
CA PHE A 31 -0.83 -10.11 -1.22
C PHE A 31 -2.09 -9.40 -0.71
N LEU A 32 -2.27 -8.09 -0.98
CA LEU A 32 -3.41 -7.35 -0.41
C LEU A 32 -4.75 -7.80 -1.00
N HIS A 33 -4.83 -7.89 -2.33
CA HIS A 33 -6.07 -8.17 -3.03
C HIS A 33 -6.44 -9.66 -2.96
N ARG A 34 -5.65 -10.55 -3.57
CA ARG A 34 -6.01 -11.97 -3.68
C ARG A 34 -5.88 -12.73 -2.37
N HIS A 35 -4.75 -12.62 -1.68
CA HIS A 35 -4.52 -13.37 -0.44
C HIS A 35 -5.28 -12.79 0.75
N GLN A 36 -5.10 -11.49 1.04
CA GLN A 36 -5.64 -10.90 2.27
C GLN A 36 -7.13 -10.55 2.17
N ALA A 37 -7.55 -9.81 1.14
CA ALA A 37 -8.94 -9.39 1.00
C ALA A 37 -9.86 -10.54 0.58
N HIS A 38 -9.50 -11.28 -0.46
CA HIS A 38 -10.36 -12.30 -1.08
C HIS A 38 -10.09 -13.75 -0.66
N ARG A 39 -9.00 -14.02 0.07
CA ARG A 39 -8.62 -15.39 0.49
C ARG A 39 -8.53 -16.38 -0.67
N ALA A 40 -8.24 -15.90 -1.88
CA ALA A 40 -8.23 -16.68 -3.11
C ALA A 40 -6.99 -17.59 -3.24
N LEU A 41 -5.95 -17.34 -2.45
CA LEU A 41 -4.73 -18.15 -2.40
C LEU A 41 -4.09 -18.08 -1.00
N ALA A 42 -3.34 -19.11 -0.64
CA ALA A 42 -2.50 -19.14 0.55
C ALA A 42 -1.05 -18.80 0.19
N LEU A 43 -0.39 -17.96 0.99
CA LEU A 43 1.02 -17.64 0.85
C LEU A 43 1.82 -18.27 1.99
N HIS A 44 3.03 -18.70 1.67
CA HIS A 44 4.01 -19.05 2.70
C HIS A 44 4.28 -17.83 3.61
N PRO A 45 4.43 -17.99 4.94
CA PRO A 45 4.59 -16.86 5.87
C PRO A 45 5.74 -15.91 5.50
N ILE A 46 6.85 -16.43 4.98
CA ILE A 46 7.99 -15.62 4.53
C ILE A 46 7.60 -14.72 3.34
N ALA A 47 6.92 -15.27 2.33
CA ALA A 47 6.47 -14.49 1.18
C ALA A 47 5.43 -13.44 1.60
N SER A 48 4.49 -13.82 2.46
CA SER A 48 3.50 -12.90 3.04
C SER A 48 4.19 -11.75 3.78
N HIS A 49 5.21 -12.03 4.58
CA HIS A 49 5.96 -11.00 5.28
C HIS A 49 6.75 -10.11 4.34
N GLY A 50 7.39 -10.68 3.30
CA GLY A 50 8.13 -9.93 2.29
C GLY A 50 7.27 -8.88 1.58
N PHE A 51 6.06 -9.25 1.15
CA PHE A 51 5.11 -8.30 0.55
C PHE A 51 4.66 -7.22 1.53
N ARG A 52 4.34 -7.62 2.77
CA ARG A 52 3.90 -6.69 3.82
C ARG A 52 4.98 -5.66 4.16
N PHE A 53 6.22 -6.13 4.32
CA PHE A 53 7.39 -5.27 4.53
C PHE A 53 7.59 -4.31 3.35
N TRP A 54 7.54 -4.82 2.11
CA TRP A 54 7.71 -4.01 0.91
C TRP A 54 6.70 -2.86 0.86
N LEU A 55 5.42 -3.16 1.08
CA LEU A 55 4.33 -2.18 1.06
C LEU A 55 4.52 -1.12 2.15
N TRP A 56 4.82 -1.54 3.39
CA TRP A 56 5.11 -0.61 4.46
C TRP A 56 6.32 0.30 4.16
N LEU A 57 7.40 -0.27 3.63
CA LEU A 57 8.63 0.45 3.30
C LEU A 57 8.42 1.49 2.19
N THR A 58 7.71 1.12 1.13
CA THR A 58 7.64 1.92 -0.11
C THR A 58 6.42 2.83 -0.18
N THR A 59 5.32 2.47 0.50
CA THR A 59 4.04 3.18 0.40
C THR A 59 3.44 3.56 1.76
N GLY A 60 3.89 2.94 2.85
CA GLY A 60 3.30 3.10 4.18
C GLY A 60 1.92 2.45 4.34
N MET A 61 1.47 1.65 3.36
CA MET A 61 0.18 0.96 3.42
C MET A 61 0.15 -0.07 4.55
N ILE A 62 -0.96 -0.09 5.29
CA ILE A 62 -1.23 -1.05 6.37
C ILE A 62 -2.24 -2.09 5.89
N THR A 63 -1.98 -3.37 6.21
CA THR A 63 -2.76 -4.49 5.67
C THR A 63 -4.22 -4.40 6.08
N HIS A 64 -4.48 -4.20 7.37
CA HIS A 64 -5.84 -4.11 7.93
C HIS A 64 -6.67 -3.00 7.28
N GLU A 65 -6.08 -1.82 7.13
CA GLU A 65 -6.73 -0.64 6.56
C GLU A 65 -7.13 -0.84 5.11
N TRP A 66 -6.18 -1.28 4.28
CA TRP A 66 -6.42 -1.47 2.85
C TRP A 66 -7.47 -2.55 2.61
N VAL A 67 -7.37 -3.67 3.33
CA VAL A 67 -8.31 -4.80 3.20
C VAL A 67 -9.72 -4.39 3.61
N ALA A 68 -9.87 -3.60 4.69
CA ALA A 68 -11.18 -3.13 5.13
C ALA A 68 -11.85 -2.24 4.08
N ILE A 69 -11.12 -1.25 3.55
CA ILE A 69 -11.65 -0.31 2.55
C ILE A 69 -11.96 -1.04 1.24
N HIS A 70 -11.07 -1.93 0.80
CA HIS A 70 -11.27 -2.73 -0.41
C HIS A 70 -12.48 -3.65 -0.32
N ARG A 71 -12.69 -4.29 0.84
CA ARG A 71 -13.88 -5.13 1.08
C ARG A 71 -15.16 -4.30 1.16
N LYS A 72 -15.11 -3.10 1.73
CA LYS A 72 -16.26 -2.17 1.69
C LYS A 72 -16.63 -1.84 0.25
N HIS A 73 -15.65 -1.47 -0.58
CA HIS A 73 -15.88 -1.22 -2.01
C HIS A 73 -16.61 -2.39 -2.69
N HIS A 74 -16.17 -3.63 -2.50
CA HIS A 74 -16.90 -4.77 -3.06
C HIS A 74 -18.31 -4.96 -2.49
N ALA A 75 -18.50 -4.73 -1.19
CA ALA A 75 -19.79 -4.92 -0.52
C ALA A 75 -20.83 -3.85 -0.90
N THR A 76 -20.39 -2.65 -1.27
CA THR A 76 -21.25 -1.50 -1.55
C THR A 76 -21.00 -0.89 -2.93
N CYS A 77 -20.48 -1.69 -3.85
CA CYS A 77 -20.02 -1.28 -5.18
C CYS A 77 -21.03 -0.40 -5.92
N GLU A 78 -20.56 0.73 -6.42
CA GLU A 78 -21.36 1.73 -7.15
C GLU A 78 -22.58 2.30 -6.41
N THR A 79 -22.59 2.21 -5.08
CA THR A 79 -23.54 2.92 -4.22
C THR A 79 -22.87 4.13 -3.57
N LEU A 80 -23.67 4.97 -2.91
CA LEU A 80 -23.15 6.12 -2.14
C LEU A 80 -22.18 5.72 -1.02
N GLU A 81 -22.23 4.47 -0.56
CA GLU A 81 -21.36 3.94 0.50
C GLU A 81 -20.02 3.41 -0.03
N ASP A 82 -19.87 3.23 -1.34
CA ASP A 82 -18.60 2.86 -1.97
C ASP A 82 -17.55 3.96 -1.72
N PRO A 83 -16.40 3.65 -1.09
CA PRO A 83 -15.37 4.65 -0.79
C PRO A 83 -14.76 5.29 -2.04
N HIS A 84 -14.86 4.66 -3.21
CA HIS A 84 -14.26 5.17 -4.45
C HIS A 84 -15.05 4.74 -5.69
N SER A 85 -16.39 4.80 -5.65
CA SER A 85 -17.24 4.56 -6.81
C SER A 85 -17.02 5.62 -7.90
N PRO A 86 -16.64 5.22 -9.13
CA PRO A 86 -16.60 6.13 -10.27
C PRO A 86 -17.99 6.64 -10.69
N GLN A 87 -19.09 5.91 -10.41
CA GLN A 87 -20.45 6.40 -10.67
C GLN A 87 -20.85 7.56 -9.75
N VAL A 88 -20.41 7.53 -8.48
CA VAL A 88 -20.75 8.55 -7.49
C VAL A 88 -19.78 9.74 -7.52
N TYR A 89 -18.48 9.48 -7.59
CA TYR A 89 -17.44 10.52 -7.51
C TYR A 89 -16.91 10.96 -8.90
N GLY A 90 -17.19 10.19 -9.94
CA GLY A 90 -16.63 10.41 -11.28
C GLY A 90 -15.20 9.89 -11.43
N ILE A 91 -14.85 9.47 -12.64
CA ILE A 91 -13.54 8.85 -12.94
C ILE A 91 -12.35 9.79 -12.66
N ARG A 92 -12.51 11.10 -12.89
CA ARG A 92 -11.43 12.08 -12.65
C ARG A 92 -11.07 12.12 -11.17
N GLN A 93 -12.08 12.16 -10.29
CA GLN A 93 -11.84 12.20 -8.86
C GLN A 93 -11.19 10.92 -8.38
N VAL A 94 -11.70 9.76 -8.79
CA VAL A 94 -11.11 8.46 -8.40
C VAL A 94 -9.65 8.32 -8.84
N LEU A 95 -9.30 8.81 -10.04
CA LEU A 95 -7.93 8.72 -10.56
C LEU A 95 -6.94 9.70 -9.90
N PHE A 96 -7.35 10.94 -9.64
CA PHE A 96 -6.44 11.99 -9.17
C PHE A 96 -6.53 12.25 -7.66
N GLU A 97 -7.61 11.84 -7.02
CA GLU A 97 -7.89 12.05 -5.58
C GLU A 97 -8.12 10.71 -4.84
N GLY A 98 -7.66 9.59 -5.42
CA GLY A 98 -7.82 8.26 -4.82
C GLY A 98 -7.21 8.16 -3.41
N THR A 99 -6.10 8.86 -3.15
CA THR A 99 -5.48 8.94 -1.82
C THR A 99 -6.34 9.69 -0.80
N GLU A 100 -7.04 10.72 -1.24
CA GLU A 100 -7.92 11.58 -0.43
C GLU A 100 -9.19 10.80 -0.08
N LEU A 101 -9.79 10.13 -1.05
CA LEU A 101 -10.92 9.21 -0.86
C LEU A 101 -10.55 8.07 0.10
N TYR A 102 -9.37 7.46 -0.09
CA TYR A 102 -8.85 6.44 0.82
C TYR A 102 -8.69 6.97 2.26
N ARG A 103 -8.06 8.13 2.44
CA ARG A 103 -7.87 8.74 3.77
C ARG A 103 -9.20 9.12 4.44
N LYS A 104 -10.18 9.55 3.64
CA LYS A 104 -11.53 9.83 4.13
C LYS A 104 -12.16 8.57 4.72
N GLU A 105 -12.12 7.45 3.99
CA GLU A 105 -12.68 6.19 4.48
C GLU A 105 -11.86 5.59 5.63
N LEU A 106 -10.54 5.76 5.62
CA LEU A 106 -9.66 5.31 6.69
C LEU A 106 -10.04 5.88 8.06
N ARG A 107 -10.55 7.12 8.11
CA ARG A 107 -11.01 7.75 9.36
C ARG A 107 -12.33 7.17 9.88
N ASN A 108 -13.02 6.36 9.07
CA ASN A 108 -14.24 5.68 9.47
C ASN A 108 -13.91 4.39 10.23
N THR A 109 -13.89 4.48 11.56
CA THR A 109 -13.59 3.33 12.44
C THR A 109 -14.59 2.19 12.27
N SER A 110 -15.85 2.48 11.91
CA SER A 110 -16.85 1.43 11.67
C SER A 110 -16.50 0.57 10.46
N THR A 111 -15.93 1.16 9.40
CA THR A 111 -15.45 0.43 8.22
C THR A 111 -14.29 -0.47 8.59
N LEU A 112 -13.32 0.05 9.34
CA LEU A 112 -12.16 -0.72 9.79
C LEU A 112 -12.57 -1.92 10.65
N GLN A 113 -13.47 -1.71 11.62
CA GLN A 113 -13.97 -2.77 12.50
C GLN A 113 -14.79 -3.82 11.74
N LYS A 114 -15.68 -3.38 10.84
CA LYS A 114 -16.59 -4.28 10.11
C LYS A 114 -15.86 -5.11 9.05
N TYR A 115 -14.99 -4.48 8.26
CA TYR A 115 -14.43 -5.10 7.06
C TYR A 115 -12.96 -5.56 7.21
N GLY A 116 -12.23 -5.12 8.24
CA GLY A 116 -10.81 -5.44 8.45
C GLY A 116 -10.50 -6.81 9.06
N HIS A 117 -11.53 -7.61 9.39
CA HIS A 117 -11.36 -8.88 10.10
C HIS A 117 -10.47 -9.89 9.37
N GLY A 118 -9.73 -10.71 10.14
CA GLY A 118 -8.92 -11.81 9.62
C GLY A 118 -7.60 -11.39 8.94
N THR A 119 -7.23 -10.12 8.95
CA THR A 119 -5.87 -9.67 8.56
C THR A 119 -4.85 -9.98 9.66
N PRO A 120 -3.54 -9.94 9.38
CA PRO A 120 -2.52 -10.09 10.40
C PRO A 120 -2.75 -9.12 11.55
N ASP A 121 -2.62 -9.63 12.77
CA ASP A 121 -2.58 -8.86 14.02
C ASP A 121 -1.44 -9.40 14.89
N ASP A 122 -0.28 -9.65 14.28
CA ASP A 122 0.91 -10.10 15.00
C ASP A 122 1.62 -8.90 15.67
N TRP A 123 2.68 -9.19 16.42
CA TRP A 123 3.44 -8.14 17.10
C TRP A 123 4.00 -7.09 16.13
N ILE A 124 4.48 -7.50 14.96
CA ILE A 124 5.08 -6.57 14.00
C ILE A 124 4.02 -5.67 13.37
N GLU A 125 2.82 -6.19 13.08
CA GLU A 125 1.70 -5.37 12.62
C GLU A 125 1.34 -4.31 13.67
N ARG A 126 1.18 -4.71 14.93
CA ARG A 126 0.72 -3.80 16.00
C ARG A 126 1.75 -2.79 16.46
N LYS A 127 3.05 -3.09 16.35
CA LYS A 127 4.10 -2.27 16.96
C LYS A 127 4.98 -1.53 15.95
N LEU A 128 5.20 -2.11 14.78
CA LEU A 128 6.02 -1.50 13.73
C LEU A 128 5.13 -1.00 12.60
N TYR A 129 4.48 -1.91 11.87
CA TYR A 129 3.80 -1.51 10.64
C TYR A 129 2.66 -0.54 10.89
N GLY A 130 1.66 -0.92 11.70
CA GLY A 130 0.49 -0.08 11.98
C GLY A 130 0.81 1.20 12.75
N LYS A 131 1.75 1.16 13.70
CA LYS A 131 2.10 2.35 14.51
C LYS A 131 3.05 3.32 13.83
N GLN A 132 3.88 2.83 12.91
CA GLN A 132 4.99 3.58 12.34
C GLN A 132 4.94 3.54 10.81
N ALA A 133 3.75 3.74 10.24
CA ALA A 133 3.51 3.72 8.78
C ALA A 133 4.45 4.65 7.99
N THR A 134 4.83 5.80 8.56
CA THR A 134 5.74 6.76 7.91
C THR A 134 7.22 6.43 8.07
N LEU A 135 7.60 5.59 9.03
CA LEU A 135 9.01 5.24 9.24
C LEU A 135 9.57 4.40 8.10
N GLY A 136 8.78 3.56 7.44
CA GLY A 136 9.22 2.81 6.26
C GLY A 136 9.67 3.75 5.15
N ILE A 137 8.80 4.70 4.80
CA ILE A 137 9.09 5.74 3.81
C ILE A 137 10.31 6.58 4.24
N GLY A 138 10.35 6.99 5.51
CA GLY A 138 11.47 7.72 6.09
C GLY A 138 12.79 6.98 6.01
N ALA A 139 12.81 5.67 6.27
CA ALA A 139 13.98 4.82 6.18
C ALA A 139 14.48 4.70 4.73
N LEU A 140 13.56 4.50 3.77
CA LEU A 140 13.90 4.48 2.34
C LEU A 140 14.54 5.81 1.91
N GLN A 141 13.96 6.94 2.34
CA GLN A 141 14.52 8.27 2.07
C GLN A 141 15.87 8.47 2.75
N ALA A 142 16.04 8.06 4.00
CA ALA A 142 17.30 8.20 4.73
C ALA A 142 18.42 7.36 4.10
N PHE A 143 18.12 6.14 3.68
CA PHE A 143 19.05 5.28 2.93
C PHE A 143 19.51 5.99 1.65
N SER A 144 18.58 6.59 0.89
CA SER A 144 18.92 7.37 -0.32
C SER A 144 19.77 8.63 -0.04
N ARG A 145 19.73 9.17 1.19
CA ARG A 145 20.49 10.37 1.59
C ARG A 145 21.87 10.03 2.14
N ARG A 146 22.00 8.92 2.87
CA ARG A 146 23.27 8.51 3.48
C ARG A 146 24.31 8.09 2.44
N LEU A 147 23.86 7.47 1.35
CA LEU A 147 24.76 7.02 0.29
C LEU A 147 25.30 8.18 -0.57
N ARG A 148 24.58 9.29 -0.65
CA ARG A 148 25.06 10.55 -1.27
C ARG A 148 26.19 11.27 -0.52
N ARG A 149 26.54 10.86 0.70
CA ARG A 149 27.63 11.48 1.47
C ARG A 149 28.99 10.81 1.25
N TYR A 150 29.05 9.77 0.43
CA TYR A 150 30.25 8.99 0.16
C TYR A 150 30.73 9.09 -1.31
N ASP A 151 30.08 9.93 -2.11
CA ASP A 151 30.51 10.40 -3.44
C ASP A 151 30.93 11.88 -3.35
#